data_AF-A0A914L096-F1
#
_entry.id   AF-A0A914L096-F1
#
_cell.length_a   1.000
_cell.length_b   1.000
_cell.length_c   1.000
_cell.angle_alpha   90.00
_cell.angle_beta   90.00
_cell.angle_gamma   90.00
#
_symmetry.space_group_name_H-M   'P 1'
#
loop_
_entity.id
_entity.type
_entity.pdbx_description
1 polymer ?
#
loop_
_entity_poly.entity_id
_entity_poly.type
_entity_poly.pdbx_seq_one_letter_code
_entity_poly.pdbx_strand_id
1 'polypeptide(L)' 'MAFVYNRMIESLRLFRSVCNSRWFYNTAMILLLNKKDIFEEKIKTTSIQCLFKNYMSKLILVIKGSINDHGDG' A
#
# COMPACT_ATOMS: atom_id res chain seq x y z
N MET A 1 -17.95 19.54 -4.29
CA MET A 1 -17.08 18.81 -3.35
C MET A 1 -17.29 17.31 -3.57
N ALA A 2 -16.58 16.72 -4.54
CA ALA A 2 -16.78 15.30 -4.87
C ALA A 2 -16.14 14.42 -3.80
N PHE A 3 -16.94 13.67 -3.06
CA PHE A 3 -16.44 12.58 -2.23
C PHE A 3 -15.92 11.50 -3.17
N VAL A 4 -14.63 11.55 -3.49
CA VAL A 4 -13.98 10.53 -4.31
C VAL A 4 -14.10 9.20 -3.58
N TYR A 5 -14.94 8.32 -4.13
CA TYR A 5 -15.21 7.01 -3.58
C TYR A 5 -13.96 6.12 -3.70
N ASN A 6 -13.32 5.82 -2.57
CA ASN A 6 -12.09 5.05 -2.57
C ASN A 6 -12.36 3.54 -2.56
N ARG A 7 -12.02 2.86 -3.66
CA ARG A 7 -12.23 1.41 -3.79
C ARG A 7 -11.49 0.57 -2.75
N MET A 8 -10.33 1.00 -2.26
CA MET A 8 -9.61 0.25 -1.23
C MET A 8 -10.32 0.32 0.14
N ILE A 9 -10.91 1.47 0.48
CA ILE A 9 -11.74 1.60 1.69
C ILE A 9 -12.96 0.68 1.61
N GLU A 10 -13.62 0.61 0.46
CA GLU A 10 -14.76 -0.28 0.28
C GLU A 10 -14.36 -1.76 0.41
N SER A 11 -13.27 -2.18 -0.26
CA SER A 11 -12.75 -3.54 -0.12
C SER A 11 -12.41 -3.90 1.32
N LEU A 12 -11.82 -2.95 2.08
CA LEU A 12 -11.53 -3.14 3.50
C LEU A 12 -12.79 -3.27 4.34
N ARG A 13 -13.82 -2.45 4.05
CA ARG A 13 -15.12 -2.50 4.73
C ARG A 13 -15.82 -3.85 4.52
N LEU A 14 -15.82 -4.33 3.28
CA LEU A 14 -16.36 -5.64 2.92
C LEU A 14 -15.59 -6.77 3.60
N PHE A 15 -14.26 -6.75 3.51
CA PHE A 15 -13.42 -7.74 4.17
C PHE A 15 -13.68 -7.80 5.67
N ARG A 16 -13.79 -6.65 6.34
CA ARG A 16 -14.13 -6.57 7.77
C ARG A 16 -15.50 -7.17 8.06
N SER A 17 -16.51 -6.93 7.23
CA SER A 17 -17.84 -7.52 7.40
C SER A 17 -17.80 -9.05 7.30
N VAL A 18 -17.08 -9.59 6.32
CA VAL A 18 -16.95 -11.04 6.14
C VAL A 18 -16.16 -11.67 7.30
N CYS A 19 -15.06 -11.06 7.73
CA CYS A 19 -14.24 -11.58 8.84
C CYS A 19 -14.95 -11.59 10.18
N ASN A 20 -15.84 -10.62 10.42
CA ASN A 20 -16.59 -10.55 11.67
C ASN A 20 -17.94 -11.28 11.60
N SER A 21 -18.25 -11.95 10.49
CA SER A 21 -19.46 -12.74 10.38
C SER A 21 -19.34 -14.03 11.19
N ARG A 22 -20.36 -14.32 12.00
CA ARG A 22 -20.45 -15.57 12.78
C ARG A 22 -20.41 -16.82 11.91
N TRP A 23 -20.76 -16.70 10.62
CA TRP A 23 -20.79 -17.81 9.67
C TRP A 23 -19.39 -18.29 9.28
N PHE A 24 -18.36 -17.45 9.45
CA PHE A 24 -16.98 -17.75 9.08
C PHE A 24 -16.04 -17.86 10.30
N TYR A 25 -16.58 -17.96 11.53
CA TYR A 25 -15.78 -17.98 12.76
C TYR A 25 -14.74 -19.12 12.81
N ASN A 26 -15.09 -20.28 12.27
CA ASN A 26 -14.23 -21.48 12.27
C ASN A 26 -13.66 -21.81 10.88
N THR A 27 -13.73 -20.86 9.94
CA THR A 27 -13.31 -21.04 8.55
C THR A 27 -11.99 -20.33 8.31
N ALA A 28 -11.01 -21.02 7.73
CA ALA A 28 -9.75 -20.40 7.34
C ALA A 28 -9.99 -19.36 6.24
N MET A 29 -9.43 -18.16 6.42
CA MET A 29 -9.50 -17.08 5.45
C MET A 29 -8.13 -16.80 4.85
N ILE A 30 -8.06 -16.80 3.53
CA ILE A 30 -6.85 -16.48 2.78
C ILE A 30 -7.04 -15.12 2.11
N LEU A 31 -6.16 -14.17 2.42
CA LEU A 31 -6.16 -12.86 1.78
C LEU A 31 -5.14 -12.84 0.64
N LEU A 32 -5.61 -12.63 -0.58
CA LEU A 32 -4.75 -12.46 -1.76
C LEU A 32 -4.73 -11.00 -2.18
N LEU A 33 -3.56 -10.36 -2.03
CA LEU A 33 -3.31 -9.02 -2.54
C LEU A 33 -2.85 -9.12 -4.00
N ASN A 34 -3.80 -8.97 -4.93
CA ASN A 34 -3.52 -9.01 -6.35
C ASN A 34 -3.01 -7.64 -6.88
N LYS A 35 -2.34 -7.64 -8.02
CA LYS A 35 -1.85 -6.44 -8.75
C LYS A 35 -0.71 -5.69 -8.04
N LYS A 36 0.22 -6.45 -7.43
CA LYS A 36 1.43 -5.89 -6.79
C LYS A 36 2.21 -4.99 -7.75
N ASP A 37 2.39 -5.45 -8.98
CA ASP A 37 3.04 -4.74 -10.09
C ASP A 37 2.44 -3.34 -10.31
N ILE A 38 1.11 -3.25 -10.41
CA ILE A 38 0.41 -1.97 -10.59
C ILE A 38 0.55 -1.08 -9.34
N PHE A 39 0.58 -1.68 -8.16
CA PHE A 39 0.78 -0.95 -6.91
C PHE A 39 2.19 -0.34 -6.81
N GLU A 40 3.22 -1.09 -7.19
CA GLU A 40 4.61 -0.63 -7.23
C GLU A 40 4.82 0.54 -8.20
N GLU A 41 4.12 0.57 -9.33
CA GLU A 41 4.16 1.71 -10.24
C GLU A 41 3.40 2.93 -9.69
N LYS A 42 2.22 2.71 -9.09
CA LYS A 42 1.40 3.80 -8.55
C LYS A 42 2.01 4.47 -7.32
N ILE A 43 2.69 3.73 -6.46
CA ILE A 43 3.27 4.30 -5.23
C ILE A 43 4.40 5.30 -5.53
N LYS A 44 5.03 5.22 -6.70
CA LYS A 44 6.05 6.17 -7.17
C LYS A 44 5.48 7.56 -7.45
N THR A 45 4.23 7.63 -7.92
CA THR A 45 3.58 8.88 -8.35
C THR A 45 2.49 9.36 -7.39
N THR A 46 1.89 8.43 -6.64
CA THR A 46 0.76 8.69 -5.74
C THR A 46 1.11 8.21 -4.34
N SER A 47 1.13 9.12 -3.37
CA SER A 47 1.37 8.75 -1.97
C SER A 47 0.20 7.94 -1.41
N ILE A 48 0.53 6.86 -0.70
CA ILE A 48 -0.46 6.05 0.03
C ILE A 48 -1.12 6.83 1.19
N GLN A 49 -0.54 7.97 1.60
CA GLN A 49 -1.11 8.84 2.61
C GLN A 49 -2.47 9.44 2.20
N CYS A 50 -2.77 9.51 0.90
CA CYS A 50 -4.09 9.87 0.41
C CYS A 50 -5.19 8.92 0.92
N LEU A 51 -4.81 7.68 1.26
CA LEU A 51 -5.71 6.66 1.81
C LEU A 51 -5.52 6.48 3.32
N PHE A 52 -4.27 6.38 3.76
CA PHE A 52 -3.90 6.13 5.15
C PHE A 52 -3.14 7.34 5.69
N LYS A 53 -3.86 8.34 6.20
CA LYS A 53 -3.29 9.62 6.64
C LYS A 53 -2.18 9.47 7.70
N ASN A 54 -2.21 8.40 8.48
CA ASN A 54 -1.20 8.09 9.52
C ASN A 54 -0.16 7.06 9.06
N TYR A 55 -0.10 6.75 7.75
CA TYR A 55 0.97 5.93 7.22
C TYR A 55 2.26 6.73 7.24
N MET A 56 3.05 6.52 8.29
CA MET A 56 4.38 7.09 8.46
C MET A 56 5.30 6.47 7.41
N SER A 57 5.45 7.18 6.29
CA SER A 57 6.40 6.85 5.24
C SER A 57 7.81 7.03 5.81
N LYS A 58 8.41 5.98 6.37
CA LYS A 58 9.88 5.93 6.48
C LYS A 58 10.40 5.74 5.06
N LEU A 59 10.62 6.87 4.39
CA LEU A 59 11.23 6.95 3.07
C LEU A 59 12.64 6.34 3.20
N ILE A 60 12.80 5.06 2.83
CA ILE A 60 14.11 4.50 2.54
C ILE A 60 14.53 5.12 1.21
N LEU A 61 15.02 6.36 1.30
CA LEU A 61 15.83 6.96 0.26
C LEU A 61 17.24 6.39 0.42
N VAL A 62 17.43 5.12 0.05
CA VAL A 62 18.76 4.61 -0.30
C VAL A 62 18.84 4.65 -1.82
N ILE A 63 18.90 5.87 -2.36
CA ILE A 63 19.45 6.10 -3.69
C ILE A 63 20.40 7.28 -3.59
N LYS A 64 21.65 6.96 -3.25
CA LYS A 64 22.80 7.47 -3.98
C LYS A 64 23.89 6.43 -3.85
N GLY A 65 24.09 5.67 -4.93
CA GLY A 65 25.37 5.04 -5.16
C GLY A 65 26.42 6.14 -5.14
N SER A 66 27.41 5.99 -4.27
CA SER A 66 28.61 6.81 -4.32
C SER A 66 29.50 6.23 -5.43
N ILE A 67 29.15 6.51 -6.68
CA ILE A 67 30.17 6.53 -7.75
C ILE A 67 30.72 7.94 -7.71
N ASN A 68 31.78 8.11 -6.93
CA ASN A 68 32.80 9.13 -7.13
C ASN A 68 34.13 8.43 -6.85
N ASP A 69 34.53 7.53 -7.74
CA ASP A 69 35.95 7.27 -7.93
C ASP A 69 36.45 8.45 -8.75
N HIS A 70 36.71 9.56 -8.05
CA HIS A 70 37.38 10.70 -8.63
C HIS A 70 38.85 10.27 -8.76
N GLY A 71 39.22 9.88 -9.97
CA GLY A 71 40.61 9.95 -10.38
C GLY A 71 41.09 11.39 -10.18
N ASP A 72 42.04 11.55 -9.28
CA ASP A 72 43.02 12.63 -9.27
C ASP A 72 44.24 12.14 -8.47
N GLY A 73 45.41 12.08 -9.13
CA GLY A 73 46.72 11.85 -8.54
C GLY A 73 47.31 10.45 -8.70
#